data_AF-A0A560LYB9-F1
#
_entry.id   AF-A0A560LYB9-F1
#
_cell.length_a   1.000
_cell.length_b   1.000
_cell.length_c   1.000
_cell.angle_alpha   90.00
_cell.angle_beta   90.00
_cell.angle_gamma   90.00
#
_symmetry.space_group_name_H-M   'P 1'
#
loop_
_entity.id
_entity.type
_entity.pdbx_description
1 polymer ?
#
loop_
_entity_poly.entity_id
_entity_poly.type
_entity_poly.pdbx_seq_one_letter_code
_entity_poly.pdbx_strand_id
1 'polypeptide(L)' 'MCDKCAQLDEKIAHIRMLASQIVDQFTLDAIAALVEDYETQKRDLHPEPKE' A
#
# COMPACT_ATOMS: atom_id res chain seq x y z
N MET A 1 9.52 6.81 -10.37
CA MET A 1 9.23 5.62 -9.55
C MET A 1 10.55 5.00 -9.11
N CYS A 2 10.93 5.12 -7.84
CA CYS A 2 12.07 4.39 -7.30
C CYS A 2 11.74 2.91 -7.11
N ASP A 3 12.77 2.07 -7.06
CA ASP A 3 12.68 0.63 -6.82
C ASP A 3 11.90 0.29 -5.52
N LYS A 4 12.05 1.13 -4.49
CA LYS A 4 11.28 1.03 -3.24
C LYS A 4 9.79 1.28 -3.44
N CYS A 5 9.40 2.22 -4.29
CA CYS A 5 7.99 2.45 -4.60
C CYS A 5 7.40 1.27 -5.37
N ALA A 6 8.14 0.67 -6.30
CA ALA A 6 7.70 -0.52 -7.02
C ALA A 6 7.48 -1.71 -6.07
N GLN A 7 8.38 -1.91 -5.10
CA GLN A 7 8.21 -2.93 -4.06
C GLN A 7 7.00 -2.67 -3.14
N LEU A 8 6.73 -1.40 -2.82
CA LEU A 8 5.55 -1.03 -2.03
C LEU A 8 4.25 -1.21 -2.82
N ASP A 9 4.23 -0.84 -4.10
CA ASP A 9 3.10 -1.12 -5.00
C ASP A 9 2.83 -2.61 -5.14
N GLU A 10 3.87 -3.43 -5.31
CA GLU A 10 3.74 -4.88 -5.40
C GLU A 10 3.16 -5.47 -4.12
N LYS A 11 3.62 -5.01 -2.94
CA LYS A 11 3.06 -5.41 -1.65
C LYS A 11 1.59 -5.01 -1.52
N ILE A 12 1.23 -3.78 -1.90
CA ILE A 12 -0.17 -3.30 -1.88
C ILE A 12 -1.04 -4.17 -2.80
N ALA A 13 -0.57 -4.47 -4.01
CA ALA A 13 -1.28 -5.32 -4.96
C ALA A 13 -1.49 -6.74 -4.40
N HIS A 14 -0.47 -7.32 -3.78
CA HIS A 14 -0.56 -8.64 -3.15
C HIS A 14 -1.58 -8.66 -2.01
N ILE A 15 -1.55 -7.67 -1.12
CA ILE A 15 -2.46 -7.61 0.03
C ILE A 15 -3.90 -7.31 -0.43
N ARG A 16 -4.12 -6.50 -1.48
CA ARG A 16 -5.45 -6.30 -2.09
C ARG A 16 -5.99 -7.57 -2.74
N MET A 17 -5.13 -8.38 -3.35
CA MET A 17 -5.52 -9.69 -3.87
C MET A 17 -5.98 -10.61 -2.74
N LEU A 18 -5.24 -10.65 -1.63
CA LEU A 18 -5.62 -11.42 -0.44
C LEU A 18 -6.93 -10.92 0.18
N ALA A 19 -7.11 -9.60 0.28
CA ALA A 19 -8.35 -8.98 0.75
C ALA A 19 -9.58 -9.43 -0.05
N SER A 20 -9.43 -9.66 -1.36
CA SER A 20 -10.53 -10.12 -2.22
C SER A 20 -11.04 -11.53 -1.85
N GLN A 21 -10.26 -12.30 -1.08
CA GLN A 21 -10.62 -13.64 -0.60
C GLN A 21 -11.05 -13.64 0.88
N ILE A 22 -10.94 -12.51 1.57
CA ILE A 22 -11.22 -12.37 3.00
C ILE A 22 -12.61 -11.74 3.16
N VAL A 23 -13.44 -12.39 3.98
CA VAL A 23 -14.81 -11.91 4.30
C VAL A 23 -14.83 -11.13 5.63
N ASP A 24 -13.81 -11.34 6.46
CA ASP A 24 -13.70 -10.71 7.77
C ASP A 24 -13.45 -9.21 7.64
N GLN A 25 -14.43 -8.40 8.10
CA GLN A 25 -14.37 -6.95 7.97
C GLN A 25 -13.26 -6.31 8.81
N PHE A 26 -12.91 -6.90 9.96
CA PHE A 26 -11.81 -6.39 10.78
C PHE A 26 -10.47 -6.50 10.03
N THR A 27 -10.26 -7.63 9.34
CA THR A 27 -9.07 -7.85 8.51
C THR A 27 -9.07 -6.95 7.29
N LEU A 28 -10.22 -6.72 6.65
CA LEU A 28 -10.34 -5.78 5.52
C LEU A 28 -10.00 -4.34 5.93
N ASP A 29 -10.47 -3.89 7.11
CA ASP A 29 -10.18 -2.57 7.65
C ASP A 29 -8.68 -2.42 7.99
N ALA A 30 -8.08 -3.43 8.63
CA ALA A 30 -6.65 -3.47 8.89
C ALA A 30 -5.80 -3.44 7.60
N ILE A 31 -6.26 -4.13 6.54
CA ILE A 31 -5.63 -4.10 5.22
C ILE A 31 -5.74 -2.69 4.60
N ALA A 32 -6.90 -2.05 4.69
CA ALA A 32 -7.09 -0.69 4.19
C ALA A 32 -6.14 0.30 4.89
N ALA A 33 -6.02 0.21 6.22
CA ALA A 33 -5.08 1.00 6.99
C ALA A 33 -3.62 0.75 6.60
N LEU A 34 -3.24 -0.52 6.36
CA LEU A 34 -1.90 -0.88 5.87
C LEU A 34 -1.60 -0.30 4.49
N VAL A 35 -2.58 -0.30 3.59
CA VAL A 35 -2.41 0.30 2.25
C VAL A 35 -2.21 1.80 2.35
N GLU A 36 -2.99 2.48 3.19
CA GLU A 36 -2.86 3.94 3.42
C GLU A 36 -1.50 4.30 4.03
N ASP A 37 -1.00 3.50 4.97
CA ASP A 37 0.35 3.66 5.53
C ASP A 37 1.44 3.47 4.47
N TYR A 38 1.32 2.45 3.60
CA TYR A 38 2.26 2.26 2.50
C TYR A 38 2.21 3.40 1.48
N GLU A 39 1.04 3.93 1.14
CA GLU A 39 0.90 5.11 0.28
C GLU A 39 1.51 6.36 0.93
N THR A 40 1.37 6.51 2.24
CA THR A 40 1.98 7.60 3.01
C THR A 40 3.50 7.46 3.01
N GLN A 41 4.03 6.25 3.26
CA GLN A 41 5.46 5.96 3.15
C GLN A 41 5.99 6.24 1.74
N LYS A 42 5.23 5.94 0.68
CA LYS A 42 5.63 6.30 -0.70
C LYS A 42 5.74 7.81 -0.91
N ARG A 43 4.84 8.59 -0.31
CA ARG A 43 4.90 10.07 -0.34
C ARG A 43 6.05 10.61 0.51
N ASP A 44 6.31 10.03 1.67
CA ASP A 44 7.42 10.43 2.55
C ASP A 44 8.80 10.04 1.97
N LEU A 45 8.89 8.89 1.29
CA LEU A 45 10.06 8.44 0.54
C LEU A 45 10.39 9.34 -0.66
N HIS A 46 9.41 10.13 -1.13
CA HIS A 46 9.55 11.07 -2.22
C HIS A 46 9.09 12.47 -1.79
N PRO A 47 9.89 13.19 -0.99
CA PRO A 47 9.59 14.57 -0.60
C PRO A 47 9.73 15.58 -1.77
N GLU A 48 10.09 15.12 -2.97
CA GLU A 48 10.13 15.97 -4.16
C GLU A 48 8.85 15.83 -4.98
N PRO A 49 7.98 16.86 -5.03
CA PRO A 49 7.28 17.14 -6.26
C PRO A 49 8.36 17.47 -7.29
N LYS A 50 8.70 16.49 -8.12
CA LYS A 50 9.46 16.79 -9.33
C LYS A 50 8.50 17.58 -10.22
N GLU A 51 8.81 18.86 -10.37
CA GLU A 51 8.09 19.87 -11.18
C GLU A 51 7.67 19.36 -12.56
#